data_AF-A0A0Q7Z5Z7-F1
#
_entry.id   AF-A0A0Q7Z5Z7-F1
#
_cell.length_a   1.000
_cell.length_b   1.000
_cell.length_c   1.000
_cell.angle_alpha   90.00
_cell.angle_beta   90.00
_cell.angle_gamma   90.00
#
_symmetry.space_group_name_H-M   'P 1'
#
loop_
_entity.id
_entity.type
_entity.pdbx_description
1 polymer ?
#
loop_
_entity_poly.entity_id
_entity_poly.type
_entity_poly.pdbx_seq_one_letter_code
_entity_poly.pdbx_strand_id
1 'polypeptide(L)'
;MPDSAQPYDVIVIGGGVNGAGVARDAAGRGARVLLIEQGDLAQGTSSASTKLIHGGLRYLEHYEFGLVREALKEREVLWSIAPHIIWPLRFVLPHRPGLRPRWLLRLGLFLYDHIGGRKKLPATRSIDLRRHEAGEPLQSQYRHGFEYSDGWVDDARLVVLNARDAAKRGAKVRTHMRAEMLRCEDGLWIVEARGDNDRSYRFTGKSVVNAAGPAVLDLLKRADAEPDHRMRLVRGSHIVVRRLFAHAYAYFFQLPDGRIFFAIPYERDFTLIGTTDLDHDGPLDEVKASDEEIAYLCEGASQYFREPITPADVVWTYSGVRPLIEDGSGRPEAATRGYRIDVDMDEGAPLLTIYGGKITSYRHVAEHAVDELSDHLEAVSVRRWTATKPLPGGDFPTNGAAALKADIKLAHPFLPAATVDRIVKAYGTEARAWLGKAEGWDELGGEIAHGLSAAEVGWLVTHEWARTTDDILWRRSKLGLHFNADEVAKLTAHLAEYPR
;
A
#
# COMPACT_ATOMS: atom_id res chain seq x y z
N MET A 1 -8.42 8.84 30.29
CA MET A 1 -8.96 10.22 30.31
C MET A 1 -10.11 10.26 29.33
N PRO A 2 -11.28 10.82 29.68
CA PRO A 2 -12.33 11.02 28.69
C PRO A 2 -11.75 11.93 27.59
N ASP A 3 -11.71 11.43 26.36
CA ASP A 3 -11.49 12.30 25.20
C ASP A 3 -12.69 13.27 25.10
N SER A 4 -12.48 14.45 24.53
CA SER A 4 -13.36 15.64 24.65
C SER A 4 -14.87 15.41 24.83
N ALA A 5 -15.57 16.33 25.49
CA ALA A 5 -17.02 16.31 25.65
C ALA A 5 -17.86 16.29 24.35
N GLN A 6 -17.30 16.71 23.20
CA GLN A 6 -18.02 16.67 21.92
C GLN A 6 -17.83 15.31 21.22
N PRO A 7 -18.85 14.75 20.53
CA PRO A 7 -18.68 13.57 19.70
C PRO A 7 -17.81 13.88 18.46
N TYR A 8 -17.18 12.85 17.92
CA TYR A 8 -16.57 12.90 16.59
C TYR A 8 -17.67 12.87 15.51
N ASP A 9 -17.44 13.48 14.36
CA ASP A 9 -18.38 13.34 13.24
C ASP A 9 -18.21 11.98 12.57
N VAL A 10 -16.95 11.52 12.43
CA VAL A 10 -16.60 10.24 11.82
C VAL A 10 -15.56 9.51 12.66
N ILE A 11 -15.88 8.30 13.12
CA ILE A 11 -14.92 7.36 13.70
C ILE A 11 -14.57 6.31 12.65
N VAL A 12 -13.32 6.28 12.20
CA VAL A 12 -12.80 5.29 11.25
C VAL A 12 -12.07 4.19 12.02
N ILE A 13 -12.41 2.93 11.78
CA ILE A 13 -11.76 1.78 12.39
C ILE A 13 -11.03 0.98 11.31
N GLY A 14 -9.70 0.88 11.46
CA GLY A 14 -8.78 0.27 10.52
C GLY A 14 -7.87 1.31 9.85
N GLY A 15 -6.59 1.32 10.24
CA GLY A 15 -5.52 2.16 9.71
C GLY A 15 -4.80 1.57 8.49
N GLY A 16 -5.53 0.84 7.64
CA GLY A 16 -5.09 0.48 6.29
C GLY A 16 -5.30 1.63 5.29
N VAL A 17 -5.00 1.38 4.00
CA VAL A 17 -5.08 2.43 2.97
C VAL A 17 -6.48 3.02 2.80
N ASN A 18 -7.54 2.20 2.89
CA ASN A 18 -8.92 2.67 2.77
C ASN A 18 -9.29 3.57 3.96
N GLY A 19 -9.06 3.11 5.19
CA GLY A 19 -9.40 3.90 6.38
C GLY A 19 -8.56 5.17 6.53
N ALA A 20 -7.26 5.11 6.25
CA ALA A 20 -6.41 6.31 6.22
C ALA A 20 -6.85 7.29 5.12
N GLY A 21 -7.26 6.79 3.95
CA GLY A 21 -7.82 7.60 2.86
C GLY A 21 -9.12 8.30 3.25
N VAL A 22 -10.07 7.56 3.86
CA VAL A 22 -11.33 8.13 4.38
C VAL A 22 -11.07 9.16 5.45
N ALA A 23 -10.20 8.86 6.43
CA ALA A 23 -9.86 9.78 7.50
C ALA A 23 -9.26 11.08 6.95
N ARG A 24 -8.37 10.98 5.94
CA ARG A 24 -7.81 12.13 5.23
C ARG A 24 -8.91 12.95 4.57
N ASP A 25 -9.74 12.31 3.74
CA ASP A 25 -10.75 13.02 2.97
C ASP A 25 -11.76 13.71 3.91
N ALA A 26 -12.37 12.97 4.84
CA ALA A 26 -13.36 13.49 5.78
C ALA A 26 -12.83 14.68 6.59
N ALA A 27 -11.61 14.59 7.12
CA ALA A 27 -10.98 15.72 7.83
C ALA A 27 -10.76 16.93 6.90
N GLY A 28 -10.37 16.69 5.65
CA GLY A 28 -10.23 17.76 4.65
C GLY A 28 -11.55 18.39 4.22
N ARG A 29 -12.68 17.73 4.47
CA ARG A 29 -14.04 18.23 4.24
C ARG A 29 -14.69 18.85 5.47
N GLY A 30 -13.93 19.02 6.55
CA GLY A 30 -14.37 19.72 7.77
C GLY A 30 -14.84 18.80 8.90
N ALA A 31 -14.88 17.49 8.70
CA ALA A 31 -15.33 16.55 9.71
C ALA A 31 -14.32 16.45 10.86
N ARG A 32 -14.83 16.32 12.09
CA ARG A 32 -14.02 15.94 13.22
C ARG A 32 -13.80 14.42 13.24
N VAL A 33 -12.60 14.00 12.89
CA VAL A 33 -12.28 12.58 12.65
C VAL A 33 -11.46 11.95 13.77
N LEU A 34 -11.80 10.71 14.12
CA LEU A 34 -10.96 9.79 14.90
C LEU A 34 -10.63 8.56 14.03
N LEU A 35 -9.36 8.22 13.88
CA LEU A 35 -8.89 6.98 13.25
C LEU A 35 -8.30 6.07 14.33
N ILE A 36 -8.82 4.84 14.44
CA ILE A 36 -8.38 3.81 15.37
C ILE A 36 -7.75 2.64 14.58
N GLU A 37 -6.52 2.28 14.92
CA GLU A 37 -5.79 1.14 14.36
C GLU A 37 -5.29 0.23 15.49
N GLN A 38 -5.58 -1.07 15.41
CA GLN A 38 -5.27 -2.03 16.47
C GLN A 38 -3.77 -2.30 16.65
N GLY A 39 -2.97 -2.11 15.60
CA GLY A 39 -1.52 -2.23 15.66
C GLY A 39 -0.85 -1.01 15.03
N ASP A 40 0.05 -1.21 14.05
CA ASP A 40 0.65 -0.08 13.32
C ASP A 40 -0.10 0.23 12.01
N LEU A 41 0.00 1.48 11.56
CA LEU A 41 -0.49 1.91 10.26
C LEU A 41 0.08 1.01 9.16
N ALA A 42 -0.82 0.53 8.29
CA ALA A 42 -0.56 -0.43 7.22
C ALA A 42 -0.16 -1.85 7.63
N GLN A 43 -0.15 -2.24 8.92
CA GLN A 43 0.34 -3.55 9.37
C GLN A 43 -0.39 -4.75 8.72
N GLY A 44 -1.66 -4.61 8.34
CA GLY A 44 -2.41 -5.64 7.63
C GLY A 44 -2.09 -5.71 6.13
N THR A 45 -3.11 -5.91 5.31
CA THR A 45 -2.98 -6.11 3.86
C THR A 45 -2.28 -4.95 3.12
N SER A 46 -2.30 -3.74 3.69
CA SER A 46 -1.80 -2.52 3.02
C SER A 46 -0.27 -2.40 2.96
N SER A 47 0.50 -3.23 3.66
CA SER A 47 1.96 -3.35 3.46
C SER A 47 2.38 -4.62 2.71
N ALA A 48 1.41 -5.49 2.41
CA ALA A 48 1.62 -6.81 1.80
C ALA A 48 1.17 -6.87 0.33
N SER A 49 1.11 -5.73 -0.34
CA SER A 49 0.74 -5.68 -1.76
C SER A 49 1.94 -6.01 -2.66
N THR A 50 1.69 -6.17 -3.96
CA THR A 50 2.75 -6.21 -4.99
C THR A 50 3.40 -4.83 -5.22
N LYS A 51 2.98 -3.79 -4.48
CA LYS A 51 3.54 -2.42 -4.54
C LYS A 51 3.33 -1.75 -5.90
N LEU A 52 2.17 -2.00 -6.50
CA LEU A 52 1.80 -1.49 -7.83
C LEU A 52 0.56 -0.60 -7.77
N ILE A 53 0.63 0.56 -8.42
CA ILE A 53 -0.56 1.29 -8.87
C ILE A 53 -0.80 0.88 -10.32
N HIS A 54 -1.68 -0.09 -10.49
CA HIS A 54 -1.93 -0.71 -11.78
C HIS A 54 -3.41 -0.76 -12.14
N GLY A 55 -3.70 -0.67 -13.43
CA GLY A 55 -5.05 -0.83 -13.98
C GLY A 55 -5.58 -2.26 -13.92
N GLY A 56 -4.69 -3.24 -13.82
CA GLY A 56 -5.04 -4.65 -13.74
C GLY A 56 -5.30 -5.26 -15.10
N LEU A 57 -4.23 -5.38 -15.90
CA LEU A 57 -4.28 -5.92 -17.27
C LEU A 57 -5.03 -7.26 -17.36
N ARG A 58 -4.87 -8.15 -16.38
CA ARG A 58 -5.56 -9.46 -16.34
C ARG A 58 -7.08 -9.33 -16.27
N TYR A 59 -7.62 -8.26 -15.70
CA TYR A 59 -9.07 -8.07 -15.53
C TYR A 59 -9.78 -7.73 -16.84
N LEU A 60 -9.04 -7.33 -17.88
CA LEU A 60 -9.62 -7.17 -19.23
C LEU A 60 -10.17 -8.49 -19.78
N GLU A 61 -9.61 -9.64 -19.38
CA GLU A 61 -10.09 -10.96 -19.80
C GLU A 61 -11.44 -11.32 -19.14
N HIS A 62 -11.77 -10.64 -18.04
CA HIS A 62 -13.03 -10.78 -17.32
C HIS A 62 -14.03 -9.65 -17.63
N TYR A 63 -13.75 -8.83 -18.65
CA TYR A 63 -14.60 -7.72 -19.08
C TYR A 63 -14.85 -6.63 -18.02
N GLU A 64 -13.97 -6.54 -17.02
CA GLU A 64 -14.00 -5.56 -15.93
C GLU A 64 -13.55 -4.16 -16.39
N PHE A 65 -14.09 -3.68 -17.51
CA PHE A 65 -13.65 -2.43 -18.16
C PHE A 65 -13.82 -1.20 -17.29
N GLY A 66 -14.89 -1.15 -16.47
CA GLY A 66 -15.14 -0.06 -15.54
C GLY A 66 -14.02 0.06 -14.50
N LEU A 67 -13.73 -1.06 -13.82
CA LEU A 67 -12.65 -1.19 -12.84
C LEU A 67 -11.29 -0.84 -13.44
N VAL A 68 -10.98 -1.39 -14.61
CA VAL A 68 -9.70 -1.12 -15.30
C VAL A 68 -9.60 0.36 -15.66
N ARG A 69 -10.64 0.95 -16.25
CA ARG A 69 -10.66 2.38 -16.63
C ARG A 69 -10.41 3.29 -15.42
N GLU A 70 -11.09 3.03 -14.32
CA GLU A 70 -10.95 3.80 -13.08
C GLU A 70 -9.53 3.72 -12.53
N ALA A 71 -9.03 2.50 -12.36
CA ALA A 71 -7.68 2.27 -11.83
C ALA A 71 -6.60 2.89 -12.75
N LEU A 72 -6.78 2.84 -14.07
CA LEU A 72 -5.84 3.43 -15.01
C LEU A 72 -5.79 4.97 -14.92
N LYS A 73 -6.92 5.63 -14.65
CA LYS A 73 -7.00 7.08 -14.42
C LYS A 73 -6.33 7.47 -13.10
N GLU A 74 -6.60 6.72 -12.04
CA GLU A 74 -6.04 6.99 -10.71
C GLU A 74 -4.52 6.93 -10.69
N ARG A 75 -3.87 6.09 -11.51
CA ARG A 75 -2.39 6.04 -11.62
C ARG A 75 -1.73 7.41 -11.76
N GLU A 76 -2.22 8.24 -12.68
CA GLU A 76 -1.60 9.55 -12.92
C GLU A 76 -2.02 10.59 -11.86
N VAL A 77 -3.21 10.45 -11.28
CA VAL A 77 -3.66 11.28 -10.15
C VAL A 77 -2.77 11.01 -8.94
N LEU A 78 -2.64 9.75 -8.55
CA LEU A 78 -1.82 9.31 -7.42
C LEU A 78 -0.35 9.68 -7.61
N TRP A 79 0.21 9.43 -8.79
CA TRP A 79 1.57 9.87 -9.11
C TRP A 79 1.73 11.39 -8.98
N SER A 80 0.73 12.17 -9.36
CA SER A 80 0.80 13.63 -9.28
C SER A 80 0.73 14.16 -7.85
N ILE A 81 -0.02 13.51 -6.94
CA ILE A 81 -0.12 13.94 -5.54
C ILE A 81 0.98 13.37 -4.65
N ALA A 82 1.64 12.29 -5.04
CA ALA A 82 2.70 11.65 -4.26
C ALA A 82 3.93 11.25 -5.11
N PRO A 83 4.57 12.20 -5.84
CA PRO A 83 5.61 11.88 -6.81
C PRO A 83 6.94 11.38 -6.23
N HIS A 84 7.07 11.34 -4.90
CA HIS A 84 8.24 10.80 -4.22
C HIS A 84 8.10 9.29 -3.93
N ILE A 85 6.91 8.83 -3.55
CA ILE A 85 6.63 7.41 -3.26
C ILE A 85 5.97 6.66 -4.42
N ILE A 86 5.55 7.36 -5.48
CA ILE A 86 4.93 6.78 -6.68
C ILE A 86 5.73 7.20 -7.90
N TRP A 87 6.08 6.25 -8.76
CA TRP A 87 6.76 6.53 -10.02
C TRP A 87 6.39 5.55 -11.12
N PRO A 88 6.57 5.93 -12.41
CA PRO A 88 6.33 5.05 -13.53
C PRO A 88 7.24 3.82 -13.50
N LEU A 89 6.66 2.64 -13.77
CA LEU A 89 7.39 1.39 -13.93
C LEU A 89 7.02 0.77 -15.28
N ARG A 90 8.04 0.31 -16.00
CA ARG A 90 7.88 -0.36 -17.29
C ARG A 90 7.89 -1.87 -17.09
N PHE A 91 6.87 -2.52 -17.64
CA PHE A 91 6.65 -3.95 -17.51
C PHE A 91 6.92 -4.64 -18.84
N VAL A 92 7.75 -5.66 -18.80
CA VAL A 92 8.05 -6.54 -19.92
C VAL A 92 7.19 -7.79 -19.79
N LEU A 93 6.43 -8.06 -20.83
CA LEU A 93 5.58 -9.24 -21.00
C LEU A 93 6.21 -10.13 -22.08
N PRO A 94 7.02 -11.14 -21.71
CA PRO A 94 7.52 -12.10 -22.67
C PRO A 94 6.38 -12.92 -23.26
N HIS A 95 6.39 -13.10 -24.57
CA HIS A 95 5.42 -13.94 -25.25
C HIS A 95 5.82 -15.41 -25.10
N ARG A 96 4.97 -16.18 -24.41
CA ARG A 96 5.08 -17.62 -24.27
C ARG A 96 4.06 -18.31 -25.21
N PRO A 97 4.50 -19.05 -26.24
CA PRO A 97 3.60 -19.84 -27.07
C PRO A 97 2.77 -20.81 -26.23
N GLY A 98 1.51 -21.03 -26.62
CA GLY A 98 0.59 -21.95 -25.95
C GLY A 98 -0.24 -21.35 -24.81
N LEU A 99 0.08 -20.13 -24.33
CA LEU A 99 -0.73 -19.44 -23.32
C LEU A 99 -1.71 -18.45 -23.95
N ARG A 100 -1.22 -17.28 -24.38
CA ARG A 100 -2.03 -16.24 -25.02
C ARG A 100 -1.44 -15.86 -26.37
N PRO A 101 -2.24 -15.82 -27.46
CA PRO A 101 -1.72 -15.48 -28.78
C PRO A 101 -1.31 -14.00 -28.84
N ARG A 102 -0.26 -13.70 -29.61
CA ARG A 102 0.33 -12.36 -29.73
C ARG A 102 -0.67 -11.27 -30.11
N TRP A 103 -1.63 -11.57 -30.99
CA TRP A 103 -2.62 -10.60 -31.44
C TRP A 103 -3.56 -10.19 -30.29
N LEU A 104 -3.92 -11.12 -29.41
CA LEU A 104 -4.79 -10.87 -28.26
C LEU A 104 -4.08 -10.01 -27.23
N LEU A 105 -2.81 -10.34 -26.92
CA LEU A 105 -1.98 -9.51 -26.04
C LEU A 105 -1.85 -8.08 -26.58
N ARG A 106 -1.61 -7.93 -27.88
CA ARG A 106 -1.54 -6.61 -28.53
C ARG A 106 -2.86 -5.84 -28.43
N LEU A 107 -4.00 -6.51 -28.61
CA LEU A 107 -5.31 -5.89 -28.45
C LEU A 107 -5.58 -5.46 -27.00
N GLY A 108 -5.31 -6.33 -26.04
CA GLY A 108 -5.46 -6.02 -24.61
C GLY A 108 -4.60 -4.82 -24.18
N LEU A 109 -3.34 -4.79 -24.62
CA LEU A 109 -2.44 -3.66 -24.34
C LEU A 109 -2.88 -2.37 -25.06
N PHE A 110 -3.41 -2.47 -26.27
CA PHE A 110 -4.03 -1.33 -26.95
C PHE A 110 -5.20 -0.77 -26.13
N LEU A 111 -6.12 -1.62 -25.64
CA LEU A 111 -7.21 -1.18 -24.77
C LEU A 111 -6.67 -0.54 -23.48
N TYR A 112 -5.66 -1.13 -22.87
CA TYR A 112 -5.03 -0.66 -21.64
C TYR A 112 -4.40 0.73 -21.78
N ASP A 113 -3.80 1.04 -22.94
CA ASP A 113 -3.21 2.36 -23.22
C ASP A 113 -4.27 3.46 -23.38
N HIS A 114 -5.49 3.12 -23.81
CA HIS A 114 -6.49 4.11 -24.25
C HIS A 114 -7.66 4.28 -23.28
N ILE A 115 -8.14 3.20 -22.65
CA ILE A 115 -9.37 3.25 -21.85
C ILE A 115 -9.24 4.18 -20.63
N GLY A 116 -8.04 4.28 -20.05
CA GLY A 116 -7.74 5.14 -18.91
C GLY A 116 -7.37 6.59 -19.25
N GLY A 117 -7.26 6.96 -20.54
CA GLY A 117 -6.89 8.32 -20.94
C GLY A 117 -5.46 8.74 -20.56
N ARG A 118 -4.48 7.83 -20.74
CA ARG A 118 -3.04 8.03 -20.48
C ARG A 118 -2.52 9.36 -21.06
N LYS A 119 -1.77 10.14 -20.26
CA LYS A 119 -1.14 11.39 -20.71
C LYS A 119 0.38 11.37 -20.54
N LYS A 120 0.88 11.02 -19.35
CA LYS A 120 2.30 11.14 -18.99
C LYS A 120 3.10 9.85 -19.19
N LEU A 121 2.50 8.69 -18.93
CA LEU A 121 3.21 7.40 -18.97
C LEU A 121 3.59 7.01 -20.40
N PRO A 122 4.75 6.39 -20.70
CA PRO A 122 5.05 5.90 -22.04
C PRO A 122 4.03 4.86 -22.57
N ALA A 123 3.78 4.84 -23.88
CA ALA A 123 2.85 3.87 -24.50
C ALA A 123 3.46 2.46 -24.63
N THR A 124 2.63 1.49 -24.99
CA THR A 124 3.05 0.11 -25.25
C THR A 124 3.99 0.03 -26.47
N ARG A 125 4.98 -0.85 -26.40
CA ARG A 125 5.87 -1.20 -27.53
C ARG A 125 6.01 -2.71 -27.67
N SER A 126 6.17 -3.19 -28.90
CA SER A 126 6.66 -4.55 -29.14
C SER A 126 8.18 -4.55 -29.10
N ILE A 127 8.77 -5.55 -28.45
CA ILE A 127 10.22 -5.65 -28.28
C ILE A 127 10.75 -7.01 -28.77
N ASP A 128 11.98 -7.00 -29.30
CA ASP A 128 12.76 -8.20 -29.59
C ASP A 128 13.69 -8.48 -28.41
N LEU A 129 13.35 -9.49 -27.62
CA LEU A 129 14.08 -9.83 -26.39
C LEU A 129 15.51 -10.33 -26.66
N ARG A 130 15.85 -10.69 -27.90
CA ARG A 130 17.24 -11.04 -28.25
C ARG A 130 18.16 -9.82 -28.28
N ARG A 131 17.61 -8.62 -28.39
CA ARG A 131 18.34 -7.35 -28.51
C ARG A 131 18.04 -6.37 -27.39
N HIS A 132 16.88 -6.50 -26.75
CA HIS A 132 16.46 -5.67 -25.65
C HIS A 132 17.15 -6.13 -24.35
N GLU A 133 17.62 -5.19 -23.52
CA GLU A 133 18.31 -5.50 -22.25
C GLU A 133 17.47 -6.41 -21.33
N ALA A 134 16.15 -6.25 -21.35
CA ALA A 134 15.21 -7.09 -20.60
C ALA A 134 15.08 -8.54 -21.09
N GLY A 135 15.75 -8.95 -22.17
CA GLY A 135 15.87 -10.36 -22.52
C GLY A 135 17.15 -11.01 -22.03
N GLU A 136 18.09 -10.23 -21.49
CA GLU A 136 19.36 -10.74 -20.97
C GLU A 136 19.16 -11.78 -19.86
N PRO A 137 18.34 -11.57 -18.81
CA PRO A 137 18.18 -12.60 -17.76
C PRO A 137 17.23 -13.74 -18.15
N LEU A 138 16.52 -13.65 -19.28
CA LEU A 138 15.50 -14.61 -19.69
C LEU A 138 16.08 -15.80 -20.47
N GLN A 139 15.42 -16.95 -20.41
CA GLN A 139 15.78 -18.11 -21.22
C GLN A 139 15.64 -17.84 -22.72
N SER A 140 16.49 -18.50 -23.53
CA SER A 140 16.69 -18.17 -24.94
C SER A 140 15.47 -18.41 -25.86
N GLN A 141 14.47 -19.19 -25.41
CA GLN A 141 13.21 -19.37 -26.13
C GLN A 141 12.35 -18.10 -26.15
N TYR A 142 12.52 -17.18 -25.19
CA TYR A 142 11.75 -15.95 -25.11
C TYR A 142 12.33 -14.90 -26.06
N ARG A 143 11.89 -14.93 -27.33
CA ARG A 143 12.42 -14.04 -28.38
C ARG A 143 11.62 -12.75 -28.59
N HIS A 144 10.35 -12.75 -28.21
CA HIS A 144 9.44 -11.64 -28.44
C HIS A 144 8.72 -11.26 -27.15
N GLY A 145 8.43 -9.98 -26.98
CA GLY A 145 7.62 -9.51 -25.88
C GLY A 145 6.95 -8.18 -26.17
N PHE A 146 6.24 -7.69 -25.17
CA PHE A 146 5.69 -6.34 -25.14
C PHE A 146 6.22 -5.61 -23.93
N GLU A 147 6.30 -4.30 -24.02
CA GLU A 147 6.67 -3.40 -22.94
C GLU A 147 5.53 -2.41 -22.74
N TYR A 148 5.03 -2.25 -21.52
CA TYR A 148 3.93 -1.33 -21.21
C TYR A 148 4.14 -0.61 -19.86
N SER A 149 3.29 0.37 -19.54
CA SER A 149 3.42 1.20 -18.34
C SER A 149 2.36 0.93 -17.29
N ASP A 150 2.80 0.88 -16.04
CA ASP A 150 2.01 1.05 -14.82
C ASP A 150 2.83 1.90 -13.82
N GLY A 151 2.41 1.97 -12.55
CA GLY A 151 3.15 2.65 -11.48
C GLY A 151 3.64 1.70 -10.40
N TRP A 152 4.78 2.01 -9.81
CA TRP A 152 5.20 1.48 -8.52
C TRP A 152 4.71 2.40 -7.40
N VAL A 153 4.44 1.86 -6.21
CA VAL A 153 4.13 2.62 -5.00
C VAL A 153 4.76 2.02 -3.76
N ASP A 154 5.22 2.87 -2.84
CA ASP A 154 5.52 2.44 -1.48
C ASP A 154 4.19 2.38 -0.73
N ASP A 155 3.68 1.16 -0.57
CA ASP A 155 2.34 0.89 -0.10
C ASP A 155 2.14 1.32 1.36
N ALA A 156 3.06 0.94 2.24
CA ALA A 156 3.03 1.35 3.64
C ALA A 156 3.21 2.86 3.82
N ARG A 157 4.12 3.50 3.06
CA ARG A 157 4.27 4.96 3.07
C ARG A 157 3.00 5.67 2.61
N LEU A 158 2.32 5.17 1.58
CA LEU A 158 1.06 5.75 1.11
C LEU A 158 0.02 5.83 2.25
N VAL A 159 -0.12 4.76 3.05
CA VAL A 159 -1.03 4.76 4.20
C VAL A 159 -0.63 5.82 5.22
N VAL A 160 0.63 5.80 5.65
CA VAL A 160 1.14 6.71 6.68
C VAL A 160 0.99 8.16 6.25
N LEU A 161 1.28 8.48 4.99
CA LEU A 161 1.14 9.83 4.45
C LEU A 161 -0.32 10.30 4.41
N ASN A 162 -1.29 9.41 4.16
CA ASN A 162 -2.70 9.76 4.30
C ASN A 162 -3.06 10.05 5.76
N ALA A 163 -2.62 9.21 6.71
CA ALA A 163 -2.84 9.43 8.13
C ALA A 163 -2.17 10.74 8.63
N ARG A 164 -0.96 11.05 8.15
CA ARG A 164 -0.26 12.32 8.44
C ARG A 164 -1.03 13.53 7.92
N ASP A 165 -1.55 13.48 6.70
CA ASP A 165 -2.36 14.58 6.16
C ASP A 165 -3.69 14.72 6.90
N ALA A 166 -4.33 13.61 7.30
CA ALA A 166 -5.51 13.62 8.16
C ALA A 166 -5.20 14.33 9.49
N ALA A 167 -4.09 13.96 10.15
CA ALA A 167 -3.67 14.56 11.41
C ALA A 167 -3.34 16.06 11.28
N LYS A 168 -2.68 16.47 10.19
CA LYS A 168 -2.45 17.90 9.86
C LYS A 168 -3.74 18.68 9.68
N ARG A 169 -4.85 18.01 9.34
CA ARG A 169 -6.20 18.58 9.20
C ARG A 169 -7.02 18.49 10.47
N GLY A 170 -6.43 18.06 11.58
CA GLY A 170 -7.07 17.97 12.89
C GLY A 170 -7.69 16.61 13.22
N ALA A 171 -7.54 15.59 12.36
CA ALA A 171 -7.94 14.24 12.72
C ALA A 171 -7.08 13.71 13.87
N LYS A 172 -7.68 12.91 14.74
CA LYS A 172 -6.95 12.20 15.78
C LYS A 172 -6.64 10.78 15.31
N VAL A 173 -5.36 10.42 15.29
CA VAL A 173 -4.91 9.07 14.91
C VAL A 173 -4.43 8.32 16.16
N ARG A 174 -4.99 7.13 16.39
CA ARG A 174 -4.64 6.24 17.50
C ARG A 174 -4.21 4.88 16.95
N THR A 175 -2.90 4.66 16.87
CA THR A 175 -2.33 3.35 16.62
C THR A 175 -2.29 2.54 17.91
N HIS A 176 -2.15 1.23 17.77
CA HIS A 176 -2.12 0.26 18.85
C HIS A 176 -3.31 0.39 19.82
N MET A 177 -4.49 0.57 19.24
CA MET A 177 -5.75 0.73 19.93
C MET A 177 -6.80 -0.10 19.20
N ARG A 178 -7.26 -1.17 19.84
CA ARG A 178 -8.25 -2.08 19.25
C ARG A 178 -9.65 -1.65 19.65
N ALA A 179 -10.55 -1.46 18.69
CA ALA A 179 -11.97 -1.28 18.96
C ALA A 179 -12.59 -2.62 19.36
N GLU A 180 -13.09 -2.74 20.59
CA GLU A 180 -13.59 -4.00 21.15
C GLU A 180 -15.11 -4.14 21.04
N MET A 181 -15.84 -3.04 21.18
CA MET A 181 -17.30 -3.03 21.11
C MET A 181 -17.78 -1.73 20.51
N LEU A 182 -18.82 -1.84 19.68
CA LEU A 182 -19.52 -0.74 19.08
C LEU A 182 -21.01 -0.90 19.40
N ARG A 183 -21.67 0.18 19.79
CA ARG A 183 -23.13 0.20 19.94
C ARG A 183 -23.64 1.60 19.71
N CYS A 184 -24.86 1.73 19.25
CA CYS A 184 -25.52 3.02 19.16
C CYS A 184 -26.33 3.30 20.43
N GLU A 185 -26.13 4.47 21.02
CA GLU A 185 -26.91 5.00 22.15
C GLU A 185 -27.39 6.41 21.77
N ASP A 186 -28.70 6.67 21.80
CA ASP A 186 -29.30 7.98 21.52
C ASP A 186 -28.86 8.63 20.19
N GLY A 187 -28.72 7.81 19.13
CA GLY A 187 -28.29 8.28 17.80
C GLY A 187 -26.80 8.61 17.69
N LEU A 188 -25.99 8.15 18.65
CA LEU A 188 -24.54 8.26 18.64
C LEU A 188 -23.89 6.89 18.81
N TRP A 189 -22.87 6.63 18.00
CA TRP A 189 -21.98 5.49 18.18
C TRP A 189 -21.12 5.65 19.42
N ILE A 190 -21.13 4.63 20.26
CA ILE A 190 -20.23 4.43 21.39
C ILE A 190 -19.22 3.37 20.98
N VAL A 191 -17.94 3.76 20.91
CA VAL A 191 -16.83 2.85 20.61
C VAL A 191 -16.00 2.65 21.87
N GLU A 192 -16.03 1.44 22.42
CA GLU A 192 -15.12 1.01 23.48
C GLU A 192 -13.87 0.42 22.83
N ALA A 193 -12.71 0.94 23.23
CA ALA A 193 -11.42 0.55 22.66
C ALA A 193 -10.39 0.27 23.75
N ARG A 194 -9.44 -0.60 23.45
CA ARG A 194 -8.36 -1.01 24.35
C ARG A 194 -7.01 -0.66 23.76
N GLY A 195 -6.19 0.07 24.51
CA GLY A 195 -4.81 0.38 24.12
C GLY A 195 -3.80 -0.66 24.64
N ASP A 196 -2.54 -0.53 24.24
CA ASP A 196 -1.41 -1.44 24.59
C ASP A 196 -1.20 -1.71 26.09
N ASN A 197 -1.62 -0.80 26.96
CA ASN A 197 -1.48 -0.94 28.41
C ASN A 197 -2.75 -1.51 29.09
N ASP A 198 -3.57 -2.22 28.31
CA ASP A 198 -4.90 -2.73 28.67
C ASP A 198 -5.85 -1.64 29.21
N ARG A 199 -5.53 -0.35 29.01
CA ARG A 199 -6.44 0.73 29.38
C ARG A 199 -7.59 0.79 28.40
N SER A 200 -8.79 0.84 28.96
CA SER A 200 -10.02 1.07 28.21
C SER A 200 -10.22 2.56 27.93
N TYR A 201 -10.70 2.83 26.73
CA TYR A 201 -11.07 4.14 26.23
C TYR A 201 -12.50 4.06 25.70
N ARG A 202 -13.25 5.15 25.85
CA ARG A 202 -14.59 5.29 25.29
C ARG A 202 -14.59 6.52 24.39
N PHE A 203 -15.07 6.35 23.18
CA PHE A 203 -15.25 7.42 22.20
C PHE A 203 -16.72 7.48 21.78
N THR A 204 -17.17 8.67 21.45
CA THR A 204 -18.52 8.91 20.93
C THR A 204 -18.44 9.53 19.54
N GLY A 205 -19.29 9.08 18.62
CA GLY A 205 -19.26 9.50 17.22
C GLY A 205 -20.65 9.59 16.62
N LYS A 206 -20.84 10.47 15.64
CA LYS A 206 -22.10 10.55 14.85
C LYS A 206 -22.17 9.47 13.77
N SER A 207 -21.03 8.93 13.36
CA SER A 207 -20.93 7.83 12.39
C SER A 207 -19.71 6.96 12.65
N VAL A 208 -19.75 5.73 12.16
CA VAL A 208 -18.61 4.81 12.14
C VAL A 208 -18.32 4.38 10.70
N VAL A 209 -17.04 4.30 10.35
CA VAL A 209 -16.55 3.66 9.12
C VAL A 209 -15.79 2.39 9.50
N ASN A 210 -16.35 1.24 9.12
CA ASN A 210 -15.68 -0.04 9.13
C ASN A 210 -14.77 -0.17 7.90
N ALA A 211 -13.47 0.07 8.10
CA ALA A 211 -12.42 -0.12 7.11
C ALA A 211 -11.40 -1.19 7.57
N ALA A 212 -11.87 -2.20 8.30
CA ALA A 212 -11.03 -3.21 8.96
C ALA A 212 -10.47 -4.29 8.02
N GLY A 213 -10.66 -4.16 6.71
CA GLY A 213 -10.07 -5.07 5.70
C GLY A 213 -10.48 -6.53 5.94
N PRO A 214 -9.54 -7.48 6.08
CA PRO A 214 -9.86 -8.88 6.38
C PRO A 214 -10.74 -9.09 7.64
N ALA A 215 -10.70 -8.17 8.60
CA ALA A 215 -11.49 -8.23 9.83
C ALA A 215 -12.84 -7.49 9.72
N VAL A 216 -13.29 -7.13 8.51
CA VAL A 216 -14.53 -6.38 8.27
C VAL A 216 -15.75 -7.05 8.90
N LEU A 217 -15.90 -8.37 8.75
CA LEU A 217 -17.03 -9.12 9.32
C LEU A 217 -16.94 -9.25 10.84
N ASP A 218 -15.73 -9.35 11.39
CA ASP A 218 -15.53 -9.40 12.84
C ASP A 218 -15.86 -8.06 13.50
N LEU A 219 -15.64 -6.94 12.80
CA LEU A 219 -16.04 -5.63 13.29
C LEU A 219 -17.55 -5.41 13.23
N LEU A 220 -18.24 -5.91 12.18
CA LEU A 220 -19.70 -5.89 12.11
C LEU A 220 -20.33 -6.65 13.28
N LYS A 221 -19.82 -7.85 13.58
CA LYS A 221 -20.26 -8.63 14.75
C LYS A 221 -20.09 -7.87 16.08
N ARG A 222 -19.01 -7.09 16.22
CA ARG A 222 -18.80 -6.24 17.43
C ARG A 222 -19.74 -5.05 17.51
N ALA A 223 -20.37 -4.70 16.40
CA ALA A 223 -21.41 -3.68 16.30
C ALA A 223 -22.83 -4.26 16.39
N ASP A 224 -22.96 -5.57 16.63
CA ASP A 224 -24.24 -6.32 16.55
C ASP A 224 -24.96 -6.18 15.20
N ALA A 225 -24.20 -5.84 14.14
CA ALA A 225 -24.71 -5.66 12.78
C ALA A 225 -24.55 -6.96 11.97
N GLU A 226 -25.63 -7.38 11.32
CA GLU A 226 -25.63 -8.58 10.47
C GLU A 226 -24.94 -8.28 9.12
N PRO A 227 -23.99 -9.11 8.67
CA PRO A 227 -23.31 -8.88 7.40
C PRO A 227 -24.17 -9.29 6.20
N ASP A 228 -24.37 -8.36 5.26
CA ASP A 228 -25.03 -8.64 3.96
C ASP A 228 -24.21 -9.56 3.04
N HIS A 229 -22.93 -9.72 3.34
CA HIS A 229 -21.97 -10.36 2.44
C HIS A 229 -21.10 -11.40 3.15
N ARG A 230 -20.83 -12.49 2.43
CA ARG A 230 -19.79 -13.44 2.81
C ARG A 230 -18.46 -13.01 2.22
N MET A 231 -17.41 -13.14 3.02
CA MET A 231 -16.04 -12.86 2.61
C MET A 231 -15.30 -14.16 2.37
N ARG A 232 -14.64 -14.26 1.21
CA ARG A 232 -13.58 -15.22 0.95
C ARG A 232 -12.24 -14.56 1.21
N LEU A 233 -11.50 -15.09 2.19
CA LEU A 233 -10.17 -14.61 2.53
C LEU A 233 -9.14 -15.32 1.66
N VAL A 234 -8.42 -14.55 0.84
CA VAL A 234 -7.41 -15.09 -0.08
C VAL A 234 -6.03 -14.56 0.30
N ARG A 235 -5.16 -15.42 0.82
CA ARG A 235 -3.75 -15.11 1.05
C ARG A 235 -3.01 -14.97 -0.26
N GLY A 236 -2.15 -13.96 -0.32
CA GLY A 236 -1.14 -13.82 -1.34
C GLY A 236 0.20 -13.51 -0.73
N SER A 237 1.20 -14.23 -1.20
CA SER A 237 2.57 -14.22 -0.69
C SER A 237 3.52 -13.75 -1.77
N HIS A 238 4.62 -13.15 -1.31
CA HIS A 238 5.75 -12.71 -2.12
C HIS A 238 7.05 -13.21 -1.51
N ILE A 239 8.02 -13.47 -2.38
CA ILE A 239 9.41 -13.76 -2.00
C ILE A 239 10.30 -12.62 -2.48
N VAL A 240 11.37 -12.37 -1.74
CA VAL A 240 12.43 -11.45 -2.13
C VAL A 240 13.72 -12.25 -2.23
N VAL A 241 14.39 -12.12 -3.36
CA VAL A 241 15.69 -12.74 -3.65
C VAL A 241 16.71 -11.65 -3.98
N ARG A 242 18.01 -12.01 -3.98
CA ARG A 242 19.03 -11.10 -4.49
C ARG A 242 18.74 -10.70 -5.94
N ARG A 243 19.18 -9.50 -6.32
CA ARG A 243 18.94 -8.91 -7.64
C ARG A 243 19.26 -9.89 -8.77
N LEU A 244 18.24 -10.21 -9.57
CA LEU A 244 18.36 -11.12 -10.70
C LEU A 244 18.83 -10.42 -11.99
N PHE A 245 18.65 -9.10 -12.09
CA PHE A 245 18.94 -8.35 -13.31
C PHE A 245 19.27 -6.88 -13.05
N ALA A 246 20.08 -6.29 -13.95
CA ALA A 246 20.61 -4.94 -13.77
C ALA A 246 19.67 -3.81 -14.25
N HIS A 247 18.72 -4.09 -15.12
CA HIS A 247 17.84 -3.06 -15.68
C HIS A 247 16.66 -2.69 -14.76
N ALA A 248 15.95 -1.60 -15.11
CA ALA A 248 14.83 -1.09 -14.32
C ALA A 248 13.44 -1.66 -14.68
N TYR A 249 13.33 -2.51 -15.72
CA TYR A 249 12.05 -3.13 -16.09
C TYR A 249 11.60 -4.15 -15.04
N ALA A 250 10.30 -4.18 -14.77
CA ALA A 250 9.64 -5.31 -14.15
C ALA A 250 9.20 -6.33 -15.21
N TYR A 251 8.97 -7.57 -14.80
CA TYR A 251 8.36 -8.59 -15.64
C TYR A 251 6.92 -8.85 -15.25
N PHE A 252 6.07 -9.06 -16.25
CA PHE A 252 4.75 -9.66 -16.13
C PHE A 252 4.81 -11.04 -16.77
N PHE A 253 4.78 -12.09 -15.95
CA PHE A 253 4.90 -13.47 -16.39
C PHE A 253 3.55 -14.18 -16.34
N GLN A 254 3.36 -15.11 -17.27
CA GLN A 254 2.15 -15.90 -17.41
C GLN A 254 2.41 -17.35 -16.98
N LEU A 255 1.52 -17.94 -16.20
CA LEU A 255 1.63 -19.32 -15.79
C LEU A 255 0.65 -20.22 -16.55
N PRO A 256 0.96 -21.52 -16.71
CA PRO A 256 0.09 -22.47 -17.40
C PRO A 256 -1.29 -22.64 -16.75
N ASP A 257 -1.40 -22.38 -15.45
CA ASP A 257 -2.65 -22.42 -14.67
C ASP A 257 -3.55 -21.18 -14.89
N GLY A 258 -3.17 -20.28 -15.82
CA GLY A 258 -3.90 -19.06 -16.14
C GLY A 258 -3.55 -17.87 -15.25
N ARG A 259 -2.83 -18.09 -14.14
CA ARG A 259 -2.37 -17.02 -13.24
C ARG A 259 -1.20 -16.25 -13.84
N ILE A 260 -0.89 -15.14 -13.19
CA ILE A 260 0.22 -14.26 -13.54
C ILE A 260 1.01 -13.95 -12.28
N PHE A 261 2.30 -13.71 -12.45
CA PHE A 261 3.15 -13.19 -11.39
C PHE A 261 4.10 -12.14 -11.95
N PHE A 262 4.72 -11.39 -11.06
CA PHE A 262 5.63 -10.31 -11.36
C PHE A 262 7.02 -10.64 -10.81
N ALA A 263 8.05 -10.14 -11.49
CA ALA A 263 9.39 -10.01 -10.94
C ALA A 263 9.83 -8.55 -11.08
N ILE A 264 10.06 -7.86 -9.97
CA ILE A 264 10.17 -6.40 -9.92
C ILE A 264 11.52 -6.02 -9.28
N PRO A 265 12.33 -5.12 -9.86
CA PRO A 265 13.46 -4.51 -9.16
C PRO A 265 13.02 -3.94 -7.81
N TYR A 266 13.68 -4.34 -6.73
CA TYR A 266 13.24 -4.01 -5.38
C TYR A 266 14.42 -3.57 -4.52
N GLU A 267 14.27 -2.45 -3.82
CA GLU A 267 15.26 -1.91 -2.87
C GLU A 267 16.72 -1.98 -3.36
N ARG A 268 16.92 -1.67 -4.65
CA ARG A 268 18.20 -1.67 -5.41
C ARG A 268 18.84 -3.03 -5.64
N ASP A 269 18.99 -3.80 -4.57
CA ASP A 269 19.82 -5.01 -4.53
C ASP A 269 19.01 -6.30 -4.53
N PHE A 270 17.69 -6.19 -4.72
CA PHE A 270 16.77 -7.31 -4.65
C PHE A 270 15.81 -7.38 -5.85
N THR A 271 15.14 -8.51 -5.95
CA THR A 271 14.02 -8.71 -6.86
C THR A 271 12.84 -9.26 -6.07
N LEU A 272 11.71 -8.56 -6.15
CA LEU A 272 10.45 -8.96 -5.55
C LEU A 272 9.69 -9.85 -6.54
N ILE A 273 9.30 -11.04 -6.10
CA ILE A 273 8.55 -12.01 -6.91
C ILE A 273 7.22 -12.35 -6.24
N GLY A 274 6.13 -12.24 -6.97
CA GLY A 274 4.80 -12.59 -6.46
C GLY A 274 3.67 -12.31 -7.45
N THR A 275 2.45 -12.74 -7.19
CA THR A 275 1.93 -13.25 -5.92
C THR A 275 1.25 -14.61 -6.12
N THR A 276 1.01 -15.31 -5.01
CA THR A 276 0.07 -16.43 -4.93
C THR A 276 -1.38 -15.96 -4.73
N ASP A 277 -2.32 -16.89 -4.91
CA ASP A 277 -3.74 -16.79 -4.54
C ASP A 277 -4.12 -18.14 -3.90
N LEU A 278 -4.19 -18.19 -2.56
CA LEU A 278 -4.61 -19.36 -1.77
C LEU A 278 -5.69 -18.97 -0.76
N ASP A 279 -6.62 -19.88 -0.46
CA ASP A 279 -7.59 -19.64 0.61
C ASP A 279 -6.90 -19.58 1.98
N HIS A 280 -7.43 -18.73 2.86
CA HIS A 280 -6.90 -18.51 4.20
C HIS A 280 -7.98 -18.70 5.25
N ASP A 281 -7.89 -19.83 5.95
CA ASP A 281 -8.82 -20.17 7.05
C ASP A 281 -8.22 -19.91 8.44
N GLY A 282 -6.95 -19.49 8.51
CA GLY A 282 -6.23 -19.27 9.76
C GLY A 282 -6.44 -17.90 10.38
N PRO A 283 -5.85 -17.65 11.57
CA PRO A 283 -5.84 -16.34 12.20
C PRO A 283 -5.21 -15.25 11.32
N LEU A 284 -5.68 -14.00 11.48
CA LEU A 284 -5.20 -12.85 10.71
C LEU A 284 -3.88 -12.24 11.24
N ASP A 285 -3.46 -12.63 12.44
CA ASP A 285 -2.18 -12.28 13.06
C ASP A 285 -1.04 -13.24 12.69
N GLU A 286 -1.33 -14.39 12.06
CA GLU A 286 -0.35 -15.40 11.64
C GLU A 286 -0.25 -15.56 10.11
N VAL A 287 -0.38 -14.48 9.35
CA VAL A 287 -0.34 -14.52 7.88
C VAL A 287 1.10 -14.59 7.38
N LYS A 288 1.54 -15.78 6.96
CA LYS A 288 2.88 -16.03 6.41
C LYS A 288 2.84 -16.89 5.15
N ALA A 289 3.90 -16.81 4.34
CA ALA A 289 4.07 -17.66 3.17
C ALA A 289 4.36 -19.09 3.62
N SER A 290 3.65 -20.07 3.08
CA SER A 290 3.99 -21.47 3.31
C SER A 290 5.16 -21.93 2.42
N ASP A 291 5.79 -23.05 2.78
CA ASP A 291 6.88 -23.63 1.99
C ASP A 291 6.42 -23.97 0.56
N GLU A 292 5.16 -24.39 0.40
CA GLU A 292 4.56 -24.65 -0.91
C GLU A 292 4.40 -23.37 -1.74
N GLU A 293 4.01 -22.25 -1.13
CA GLU A 293 3.92 -20.95 -1.82
C GLU A 293 5.30 -20.45 -2.26
N ILE A 294 6.31 -20.62 -1.40
CA ILE A 294 7.70 -20.27 -1.71
C ILE A 294 8.19 -21.11 -2.89
N ALA A 295 8.03 -22.43 -2.82
CA ALA A 295 8.40 -23.34 -3.90
C ALA A 295 7.68 -22.99 -5.21
N TYR A 296 6.36 -22.75 -5.16
CA TYR A 296 5.56 -22.37 -6.33
C TYR A 296 6.09 -21.10 -7.01
N LEU A 297 6.46 -20.07 -6.24
CA LEU A 297 6.99 -18.82 -6.79
C LEU A 297 8.40 -19.01 -7.39
N CYS A 298 9.27 -19.77 -6.71
CA CYS A 298 10.60 -20.13 -7.20
C CYS A 298 10.52 -20.93 -8.51
N GLU A 299 9.65 -21.94 -8.59
CA GLU A 299 9.43 -22.76 -9.78
C GLU A 299 8.84 -21.93 -10.94
N GLY A 300 7.84 -21.10 -10.65
CA GLY A 300 7.23 -20.20 -11.63
C GLY A 300 8.24 -19.24 -12.25
N ALA A 301 9.10 -18.64 -11.42
CA ALA A 301 10.18 -17.74 -11.88
C ALA A 301 11.28 -18.49 -12.65
N SER A 302 11.64 -19.69 -12.22
CA SER A 302 12.65 -20.54 -12.87
C SER A 302 12.25 -21.02 -14.27
N GLN A 303 10.96 -20.98 -14.62
CA GLN A 303 10.52 -21.24 -16.00
C GLN A 303 10.91 -20.11 -16.97
N TYR A 304 11.18 -18.90 -16.46
CA TYR A 304 11.42 -17.71 -17.28
C TYR A 304 12.89 -17.27 -17.29
N PHE A 305 13.55 -17.30 -16.14
CA PHE A 305 14.95 -16.88 -16.00
C PHE A 305 15.94 -17.98 -16.40
N ARG A 306 17.13 -17.59 -16.89
CA ARG A 306 18.21 -18.54 -17.23
C ARG A 306 18.75 -19.25 -16.00
N GLU A 307 19.04 -18.45 -14.98
CA GLU A 307 19.45 -18.97 -13.68
C GLU A 307 18.20 -19.36 -12.89
N PRO A 308 18.08 -20.63 -12.47
CA PRO A 308 16.94 -21.07 -11.67
C PRO A 308 17.01 -20.42 -10.28
N ILE A 309 15.83 -20.19 -9.72
CA ILE A 309 15.64 -19.67 -8.36
C ILE A 309 15.18 -20.81 -7.49
N THR A 310 15.82 -20.97 -6.33
CA THR A 310 15.49 -21.98 -5.34
C THR A 310 15.01 -21.34 -4.03
N PRO A 311 14.32 -22.07 -3.16
CA PRO A 311 13.96 -21.58 -1.83
C PRO A 311 15.17 -21.08 -1.01
N ALA A 312 16.38 -21.61 -1.27
CA ALA A 312 17.60 -21.17 -0.58
C ALA A 312 18.07 -19.76 -0.99
N ASP A 313 17.60 -19.24 -2.14
CA ASP A 313 17.92 -17.90 -2.63
C ASP A 313 17.03 -16.81 -2.00
N VAL A 314 15.98 -17.22 -1.28
CA VAL A 314 14.99 -16.33 -0.67
C VAL A 314 15.58 -15.72 0.60
N VAL A 315 15.68 -14.39 0.61
CA VAL A 315 16.20 -13.62 1.75
C VAL A 315 15.12 -13.03 2.64
N TRP A 316 13.90 -12.89 2.12
CA TRP A 316 12.74 -12.41 2.86
C TRP A 316 11.44 -12.84 2.20
N THR A 317 10.38 -12.97 2.99
CA THR A 317 9.02 -13.25 2.51
C THR A 317 8.03 -12.35 3.23
N TYR A 318 6.91 -12.05 2.58
CA TYR A 318 5.78 -11.42 3.22
C TYR A 318 4.47 -11.89 2.59
N SER A 319 3.40 -11.83 3.38
CA SER A 319 2.07 -12.28 2.94
C SER A 319 1.00 -11.35 3.47
N GLY A 320 -0.12 -11.30 2.76
CA GLY A 320 -1.30 -10.56 3.16
C GLY A 320 -2.58 -11.25 2.71
N VAL A 321 -3.67 -11.01 3.41
CA VAL A 321 -4.98 -11.57 3.09
C VAL A 321 -5.82 -10.53 2.37
N ARG A 322 -6.40 -10.90 1.22
CA ARG A 322 -7.39 -10.09 0.52
C ARG A 322 -8.79 -10.51 0.97
N PRO A 323 -9.61 -9.58 1.52
CA PRO A 323 -11.04 -9.82 1.71
C PRO A 323 -11.75 -9.64 0.36
N LEU A 324 -12.23 -10.73 -0.22
CA LEU A 324 -12.99 -10.70 -1.47
C LEU A 324 -14.44 -11.05 -1.16
N ILE A 325 -15.39 -10.32 -1.75
CA ILE A 325 -16.80 -10.70 -1.68
C ILE A 325 -16.95 -12.03 -2.42
N GLU A 326 -17.62 -12.99 -1.78
CA GLU A 326 -17.89 -14.28 -2.40
C GLU A 326 -18.92 -14.12 -3.53
N ASP A 327 -18.52 -14.52 -4.76
CA ASP A 327 -19.36 -14.40 -5.96
C ASP A 327 -19.98 -15.75 -6.39
N GLY A 328 -19.82 -16.80 -5.57
CA GLY A 328 -20.30 -18.15 -5.83
C GLY A 328 -19.52 -18.92 -6.91
N SER A 329 -18.43 -18.37 -7.47
CA SER A 329 -17.69 -18.97 -8.59
C SER A 329 -16.74 -20.12 -8.19
N GLY A 330 -16.48 -20.31 -6.90
CA GLY A 330 -15.57 -21.34 -6.37
C GLY A 330 -14.08 -21.10 -6.63
N ARG A 331 -13.67 -20.15 -7.48
CA ARG A 331 -12.26 -19.88 -7.83
C ARG A 331 -11.74 -18.55 -7.25
N PRO A 332 -10.68 -18.54 -6.42
CA PRO A 332 -10.17 -17.31 -5.79
C PRO A 332 -9.77 -16.22 -6.79
N GLU A 333 -9.19 -16.61 -7.93
CA GLU A 333 -8.68 -15.69 -8.95
C GLU A 333 -9.78 -15.01 -9.78
N ALA A 334 -10.98 -15.60 -9.81
CA ALA A 334 -12.14 -15.13 -10.55
C ALA A 334 -12.99 -14.11 -9.76
N ALA A 335 -12.92 -14.14 -8.42
CA ALA A 335 -13.62 -13.20 -7.56
C ALA A 335 -13.25 -11.75 -7.91
N THR A 336 -14.28 -10.90 -8.02
CA THR A 336 -14.07 -9.50 -8.41
C THR A 336 -13.13 -8.80 -7.43
N ARG A 337 -12.20 -8.04 -8.01
CA ARG A 337 -11.20 -7.24 -7.26
C ARG A 337 -11.61 -5.77 -7.19
N GLY A 338 -12.92 -5.51 -7.32
CA GLY A 338 -13.54 -4.21 -7.11
C GLY A 338 -13.66 -3.87 -5.64
N TYR A 339 -14.56 -2.93 -5.35
CA TYR A 339 -14.93 -2.55 -4.00
C TYR A 339 -16.44 -2.35 -3.92
N ARG A 340 -16.97 -2.42 -2.71
CA ARG A 340 -18.34 -2.08 -2.39
C ARG A 340 -18.37 -1.26 -1.11
N ILE A 341 -19.32 -0.33 -1.04
CA ILE A 341 -19.60 0.48 0.13
C ILE A 341 -21.07 0.26 0.43
N ASP A 342 -21.37 -0.12 1.67
CA ASP A 342 -22.74 -0.19 2.18
C ASP A 342 -22.84 0.78 3.37
N VAL A 343 -23.97 1.48 3.47
CA VAL A 343 -24.28 2.39 4.58
C VAL A 343 -25.55 1.88 5.25
N ASP A 344 -25.40 1.48 6.51
CA ASP A 344 -26.48 1.00 7.34
C ASP A 344 -26.93 2.10 8.32
N MET A 345 -28.25 2.20 8.53
CA MET A 345 -28.92 3.14 9.42
C MET A 345 -29.78 2.44 10.48
N ASP A 346 -29.83 1.11 10.50
CA ASP A 346 -30.72 0.31 11.35
C ASP A 346 -30.42 0.51 12.84
N GLU A 347 -29.16 0.76 13.17
CA GLU A 347 -28.69 1.07 14.53
C GLU A 347 -29.01 2.52 14.98
N GLY A 348 -29.62 3.34 14.12
CA GLY A 348 -30.02 4.72 14.44
C GLY A 348 -28.93 5.77 14.20
N ALA A 349 -27.75 5.38 13.72
CA ALA A 349 -26.70 6.27 13.24
C ALA A 349 -25.87 5.58 12.13
N PRO A 350 -25.30 6.33 11.16
CA PRO A 350 -24.63 5.72 10.00
C PRO A 350 -23.46 4.79 10.38
N LEU A 351 -23.52 3.55 9.88
CA LEU A 351 -22.40 2.59 9.85
C LEU A 351 -22.04 2.32 8.38
N LEU A 352 -20.93 2.90 7.93
CA LEU A 352 -20.41 2.69 6.59
C LEU A 352 -19.39 1.55 6.59
N THR A 353 -19.58 0.54 5.75
CA THR A 353 -18.66 -0.59 5.62
C THR A 353 -18.01 -0.64 4.25
N ILE A 354 -16.68 -0.77 4.22
CA ILE A 354 -15.90 -0.88 2.99
C ILE A 354 -15.47 -2.33 2.77
N TYR A 355 -15.97 -2.94 1.71
CA TYR A 355 -15.60 -4.27 1.28
C TYR A 355 -14.62 -4.22 0.09
N GLY A 356 -13.50 -4.92 0.21
CA GLY A 356 -12.47 -4.95 -0.83
C GLY A 356 -11.76 -3.61 -1.04
N GLY A 357 -11.52 -3.26 -2.29
CA GLY A 357 -10.76 -2.06 -2.66
C GLY A 357 -9.25 -2.32 -2.81
N LYS A 358 -8.70 -1.84 -3.93
CA LYS A 358 -7.27 -1.92 -4.21
C LYS A 358 -6.57 -0.67 -3.69
N ILE A 359 -5.28 -0.82 -3.43
CA ILE A 359 -4.40 0.34 -3.22
C ILE A 359 -4.46 1.33 -4.38
N THR A 360 -4.67 0.88 -5.63
CA THR A 360 -4.84 1.78 -6.79
C THR A 360 -6.08 2.65 -6.71
N SER A 361 -7.19 2.14 -6.16
CA SER A 361 -8.49 2.83 -6.15
C SER A 361 -8.77 3.58 -4.84
N TYR A 362 -7.90 3.44 -3.83
CA TYR A 362 -8.17 3.88 -2.45
C TYR A 362 -8.69 5.31 -2.34
N ARG A 363 -8.14 6.25 -3.12
CA ARG A 363 -8.49 7.68 -3.07
C ARG A 363 -9.91 7.91 -3.58
N HIS A 364 -10.30 7.22 -4.65
CA HIS A 364 -11.66 7.28 -5.16
C HIS A 364 -12.65 6.55 -4.24
N VAL A 365 -12.24 5.41 -3.66
CA VAL A 365 -13.03 4.71 -2.63
C VAL A 365 -13.28 5.63 -1.43
N ALA A 366 -12.25 6.36 -0.97
CA ALA A 366 -12.39 7.33 0.10
C ALA A 366 -13.35 8.47 -0.27
N GLU A 367 -13.23 9.03 -1.47
CA GLU A 367 -14.18 10.06 -1.93
C GLU A 367 -15.61 9.57 -1.96
N HIS A 368 -15.84 8.36 -2.48
CA HIS A 368 -17.16 7.75 -2.51
C HIS A 368 -17.69 7.52 -1.09
N ALA A 369 -16.89 6.97 -0.18
CA ALA A 369 -17.30 6.76 1.21
C ALA A 369 -17.67 8.06 1.93
N VAL A 370 -16.89 9.13 1.73
CA VAL A 370 -17.18 10.44 2.35
C VAL A 370 -18.37 11.13 1.69
N ASP A 371 -18.60 10.91 0.39
CA ASP A 371 -19.81 11.40 -0.29
C ASP A 371 -21.07 10.76 0.32
N GLU A 372 -21.11 9.43 0.47
CA GLU A 372 -22.24 8.73 1.10
C GLU A 372 -22.48 9.21 2.54
N LEU A 373 -21.41 9.42 3.32
CA LEU A 373 -21.55 9.98 4.68
C LEU A 373 -22.05 11.42 4.71
N SER A 374 -21.75 12.22 3.68
CA SER A 374 -22.16 13.63 3.64
C SER A 374 -23.66 13.83 3.53
N ASP A 375 -24.39 12.83 3.01
CA ASP A 375 -25.85 12.82 2.98
C ASP A 375 -26.47 12.69 4.39
N HIS A 376 -25.69 12.23 5.36
CA HIS A 376 -26.12 12.02 6.75
C HIS A 376 -25.45 12.97 7.76
N LEU A 377 -24.40 13.70 7.37
CA LEU A 377 -23.58 14.50 8.28
C LEU A 377 -23.38 15.92 7.75
N GLU A 378 -24.09 16.89 8.34
CA GLU A 378 -24.02 18.31 7.95
C GLU A 378 -22.61 18.92 8.02
N ALA A 379 -21.75 18.41 8.89
CA ALA A 379 -20.38 18.88 9.06
C ALA A 379 -19.44 18.50 7.90
N VAL A 380 -19.85 17.55 7.05
CA VAL A 380 -19.04 17.02 5.96
C VAL A 380 -19.41 17.72 4.66
N SER A 381 -18.47 18.48 4.09
CA SER A 381 -18.69 19.10 2.79
C SER A 381 -18.81 18.07 1.66
N VAL A 382 -19.70 18.32 0.68
CA VAL A 382 -19.80 17.52 -0.56
C VAL A 382 -18.64 17.77 -1.54
N ARG A 383 -17.78 18.77 -1.28
CA ARG A 383 -16.72 19.16 -2.22
C ARG A 383 -15.50 18.23 -2.11
N ARG A 384 -15.33 17.39 -3.13
CA ARG A 384 -14.11 16.60 -3.35
C ARG A 384 -12.87 17.49 -3.54
N TRP A 385 -11.73 17.06 -3.00
CA TRP A 385 -10.49 17.85 -3.00
C TRP A 385 -9.20 17.02 -3.19
N THR A 386 -9.24 15.72 -2.89
CA THR A 386 -8.05 14.89 -2.71
C THR A 386 -7.25 14.68 -4.00
N ALA A 387 -7.91 14.74 -5.18
CA ALA A 387 -7.28 14.55 -6.48
C ALA A 387 -6.24 15.61 -6.87
N THR A 388 -6.23 16.76 -6.19
CA THR A 388 -5.36 17.91 -6.55
C THR A 388 -4.42 18.33 -5.43
N LYS A 389 -4.58 17.77 -4.23
CA LYS A 389 -3.76 18.13 -3.09
C LYS A 389 -2.68 17.09 -2.84
N PRO A 390 -1.40 17.51 -2.84
CA PRO A 390 -0.29 16.59 -2.61
C PRO A 390 -0.41 15.95 -1.22
N LEU A 391 0.08 14.71 -1.11
CA LEU A 391 0.40 14.12 0.18
C LEU A 391 1.62 14.82 0.79
N PRO A 392 1.82 14.76 2.11
CA PRO A 392 3.00 15.31 2.77
C PRO A 392 4.28 14.84 2.06
N GLY A 393 5.21 15.77 1.79
CA GLY A 393 6.43 15.50 1.02
C GLY A 393 6.25 15.56 -0.50
N GLY A 394 5.03 15.53 -1.02
CA GLY A 394 4.70 15.46 -2.45
C GLY A 394 4.49 16.81 -3.15
N ASP A 395 4.74 17.93 -2.47
CA ASP A 395 4.56 19.30 -2.95
C ASP A 395 5.68 19.76 -3.91
N PHE A 396 5.89 18.98 -4.97
CA PHE A 396 6.81 19.31 -6.05
C PHE A 396 6.28 18.74 -7.39
N PRO A 397 6.80 19.20 -8.55
CA PRO A 397 6.34 18.72 -9.85
C PRO A 397 6.44 17.19 -9.98
N THR A 398 5.51 16.56 -10.71
CA THR A 398 5.42 15.10 -10.84
C THR A 398 6.71 14.43 -11.33
N ASN A 399 7.52 15.14 -12.12
CA ASN A 399 8.83 14.70 -12.64
C ASN A 399 10.03 15.34 -11.92
N GLY A 400 9.81 16.00 -10.78
CA GLY A 400 10.81 16.79 -10.04
C GLY A 400 11.69 16.00 -9.09
N ALA A 401 11.49 14.68 -8.94
CA ALA A 401 12.22 13.86 -7.97
C ALA A 401 13.74 13.87 -8.19
N ALA A 402 14.21 13.91 -9.45
CA ALA A 402 15.64 13.99 -9.77
C ALA A 402 16.25 15.34 -9.33
N ALA A 403 15.55 16.44 -9.57
CA ALA A 403 15.98 17.77 -9.12
C ALA A 403 16.04 17.84 -7.58
N LEU A 404 15.02 17.33 -6.91
CA LEU A 404 14.99 17.29 -5.44
C LEU A 404 16.15 16.48 -4.84
N LYS A 405 16.51 15.34 -5.46
CA LYS A 405 17.69 14.56 -5.04
C LYS A 405 18.99 15.34 -5.23
N ALA A 406 19.14 16.04 -6.36
CA ALA A 406 20.31 16.86 -6.61
C ALA A 406 20.43 18.00 -5.58
N ASP A 407 19.33 18.67 -5.27
CA ASP A 407 19.29 19.75 -4.26
C ASP A 407 19.69 19.26 -2.87
N ILE A 408 19.14 18.11 -2.43
CA ILE A 408 19.48 17.53 -1.13
C ILE A 408 20.93 17.07 -1.10
N LYS A 409 21.43 16.46 -2.19
CA LYS A 409 22.84 16.02 -2.27
C LYS A 409 23.80 17.20 -2.24
N LEU A 410 23.43 18.33 -2.86
CA LEU A 410 24.22 19.56 -2.82
C LEU A 410 24.24 20.18 -1.42
N ALA A 411 23.09 20.20 -0.74
CA ALA A 411 22.96 20.75 0.61
C ALA A 411 23.63 19.87 1.69
N HIS A 412 23.70 18.56 1.46
CA HIS A 412 24.28 17.59 2.41
C HIS A 412 25.30 16.66 1.71
N PRO A 413 26.50 17.16 1.34
CA PRO A 413 27.47 16.41 0.54
C PRO A 413 27.96 15.10 1.19
N PHE A 414 27.95 15.01 2.52
CA PHE A 414 28.36 13.83 3.27
C PHE A 414 27.43 12.63 3.08
N LEU A 415 26.15 12.83 2.68
CA LEU A 415 25.21 11.73 2.49
C LEU A 415 25.52 10.93 1.21
N PRO A 416 25.65 9.60 1.27
CA PRO A 416 25.78 8.77 0.08
C PRO A 416 24.60 8.96 -0.89
N ALA A 417 24.83 8.82 -2.20
CA ALA A 417 23.78 9.00 -3.20
C ALA A 417 22.60 8.02 -3.01
N ALA A 418 22.88 6.79 -2.56
CA ALA A 418 21.85 5.82 -2.20
C ALA A 418 21.01 6.27 -1.00
N THR A 419 21.62 6.89 0.00
CA THR A 419 20.91 7.46 1.15
C THR A 419 20.00 8.61 0.71
N VAL A 420 20.49 9.52 -0.14
CA VAL A 420 19.67 10.61 -0.70
C VAL A 420 18.49 10.07 -1.52
N ASP A 421 18.71 9.05 -2.36
CA ASP A 421 17.63 8.41 -3.12
C ASP A 421 16.56 7.81 -2.20
N ARG A 422 16.97 7.14 -1.11
CA ARG A 422 16.07 6.55 -0.10
C ARG A 422 15.25 7.63 0.60
N ILE A 423 15.93 8.64 1.12
CA ILE A 423 15.32 9.77 1.84
C ILE A 423 14.31 10.50 0.96
N VAL A 424 14.68 10.84 -0.28
CA VAL A 424 13.74 11.51 -1.19
C VAL A 424 12.55 10.61 -1.49
N LYS A 425 12.75 9.32 -1.72
CA LYS A 425 11.63 8.40 -1.98
C LYS A 425 10.71 8.22 -0.77
N ALA A 426 11.20 8.36 0.46
CA ALA A 426 10.40 8.20 1.68
C ALA A 426 9.69 9.48 2.14
N TYR A 427 10.34 10.64 1.99
CA TYR A 427 9.91 11.91 2.61
C TYR A 427 9.69 13.05 1.62
N GLY A 428 10.16 12.93 0.38
CA GLY A 428 10.10 14.01 -0.59
C GLY A 428 10.67 15.32 -0.05
N THR A 429 9.93 16.41 -0.16
CA THR A 429 10.33 17.76 0.30
C THR A 429 10.53 17.84 1.83
N GLU A 430 9.83 17.00 2.60
CA GLU A 430 9.88 17.01 4.06
C GLU A 430 11.18 16.42 4.61
N ALA A 431 12.00 15.78 3.76
CA ALA A 431 13.35 15.39 4.12
C ALA A 431 14.14 16.55 4.74
N ARG A 432 13.93 17.78 4.24
CA ARG A 432 14.60 19.00 4.72
C ARG A 432 14.26 19.33 6.18
N ALA A 433 13.09 18.92 6.67
CA ALA A 433 12.63 19.28 8.00
C ALA A 433 13.47 18.64 9.11
N TRP A 434 13.91 17.40 8.92
CA TRP A 434 14.75 16.69 9.89
C TRP A 434 16.24 16.66 9.51
N LEU A 435 16.59 16.80 8.23
CA LEU A 435 17.98 17.00 7.81
C LEU A 435 18.53 18.37 8.26
N GLY A 436 17.66 19.38 8.33
CA GLY A 436 18.03 20.72 8.78
C GLY A 436 19.19 21.31 7.98
N LYS A 437 20.26 21.72 8.69
CA LYS A 437 21.50 22.24 8.11
C LYS A 437 22.69 21.30 8.37
N ALA A 438 22.42 20.02 8.64
CA ALA A 438 23.48 19.10 9.03
C ALA A 438 24.58 19.02 7.95
N GLU A 439 25.83 19.13 8.34
CA GLU A 439 27.02 18.99 7.51
C GLU A 439 27.72 17.63 7.72
N GLY A 440 27.28 16.85 8.71
CA GLY A 440 27.78 15.52 9.01
C GLY A 440 26.80 14.64 9.80
N TRP A 441 27.16 13.37 9.98
CA TRP A 441 26.33 12.39 10.71
C TRP A 441 26.14 12.74 12.19
N ASP A 442 27.15 13.31 12.85
CA ASP A 442 27.09 13.68 14.27
C ASP A 442 25.96 14.70 14.54
N GLU A 443 25.73 15.63 13.61
CA GLU A 443 24.65 16.62 13.70
C GLU A 443 23.26 16.02 13.46
N LEU A 444 23.20 14.81 12.89
CA LEU A 444 21.98 13.99 12.81
C LEU A 444 21.86 13.02 13.99
N GLY A 445 22.69 13.18 15.04
CA GLY A 445 22.74 12.30 16.20
C GLY A 445 23.44 10.96 15.94
N GLY A 446 24.26 10.90 14.89
CA GLY A 446 24.98 9.69 14.47
C GLY A 446 24.19 8.80 13.52
N GLU A 447 24.92 7.88 12.88
CA GLU A 447 24.33 6.83 12.04
C GLU A 447 24.05 5.59 12.88
N ILE A 448 22.82 5.08 12.81
CA ILE A 448 22.45 3.78 13.39
C ILE A 448 23.01 2.65 12.52
N ALA A 449 22.57 2.60 11.24
CA ALA A 449 23.10 1.73 10.19
C ALA A 449 22.46 2.08 8.83
N HIS A 450 23.14 1.75 7.72
CA HIS A 450 22.63 1.84 6.34
C HIS A 450 21.99 3.20 5.98
N GLY A 451 22.57 4.27 6.49
CA GLY A 451 22.14 5.63 6.30
C GLY A 451 20.90 6.04 7.10
N LEU A 452 20.46 5.26 8.09
CA LEU A 452 19.45 5.63 9.07
C LEU A 452 20.10 6.42 10.20
N SER A 453 19.70 7.68 10.38
CA SER A 453 20.21 8.53 11.48
C SER A 453 19.28 8.53 12.69
N ALA A 454 19.79 8.93 13.86
CA ALA A 454 18.97 9.16 15.05
C ALA A 454 17.90 10.25 14.80
N ALA A 455 18.24 11.32 14.07
CA ALA A 455 17.29 12.36 13.67
C ALA A 455 16.14 11.81 12.80
N GLU A 456 16.44 10.89 11.88
CA GLU A 456 15.41 10.21 11.08
C GLU A 456 14.51 9.33 11.96
N VAL A 457 15.07 8.58 12.92
CA VAL A 457 14.28 7.80 13.87
C VAL A 457 13.35 8.71 14.67
N GLY A 458 13.86 9.84 15.17
CA GLY A 458 13.06 10.84 15.87
C GLY A 458 11.91 11.37 15.03
N TRP A 459 12.14 11.65 13.74
CA TRP A 459 11.06 12.01 12.81
C TRP A 459 10.00 10.92 12.68
N LEU A 460 10.42 9.67 12.48
CA LEU A 460 9.51 8.53 12.32
C LEU A 460 8.65 8.29 13.57
N VAL A 461 9.22 8.44 14.76
CA VAL A 461 8.49 8.32 16.02
C VAL A 461 7.48 9.46 16.19
N THR A 462 7.93 10.70 16.01
CA THR A 462 7.14 11.90 16.35
C THR A 462 6.10 12.28 15.31
N HIS A 463 6.38 12.04 14.02
CA HIS A 463 5.52 12.46 12.92
C HIS A 463 4.84 11.29 12.21
N GLU A 464 5.29 10.06 12.44
CA GLU A 464 4.83 8.89 11.69
C GLU A 464 4.42 7.70 12.58
N TRP A 465 4.22 7.93 13.88
CA TRP A 465 3.74 6.95 14.86
C TRP A 465 4.57 5.67 15.01
N ALA A 466 5.83 5.67 14.57
CA ALA A 466 6.69 4.51 14.77
C ALA A 466 6.97 4.30 16.28
N ARG A 467 6.84 3.07 16.75
CA ARG A 467 7.06 2.65 18.14
C ARG A 467 8.01 1.46 18.28
N THR A 468 8.11 0.66 17.23
CA THR A 468 8.89 -0.58 17.17
C THR A 468 9.92 -0.52 16.05
N THR A 469 10.94 -1.37 16.15
CA THR A 469 11.90 -1.57 15.06
C THR A 469 11.19 -2.00 13.78
N ASP A 470 10.15 -2.82 13.86
CA ASP A 470 9.41 -3.30 12.69
C ASP A 470 8.63 -2.19 11.98
N ASP A 471 8.09 -1.22 12.73
CA ASP A 471 7.46 -0.04 12.13
C ASP A 471 8.48 0.66 11.22
N ILE A 472 9.70 0.87 11.73
CA ILE A 472 10.76 1.57 11.00
C ILE A 472 11.30 0.71 9.85
N LEU A 473 11.71 -0.52 10.12
CA LEU A 473 12.51 -1.35 9.20
C LEU A 473 11.69 -1.96 8.07
N TRP A 474 10.39 -2.21 8.29
CA TRP A 474 9.55 -2.92 7.33
C TRP A 474 8.37 -2.11 6.78
N ARG A 475 7.89 -1.10 7.51
CA ARG A 475 6.76 -0.25 7.07
C ARG A 475 7.21 1.13 6.62
N ARG A 476 7.84 1.93 7.48
CA ARG A 476 8.32 3.28 7.16
C ARG A 476 9.51 3.27 6.21
N SER A 477 10.30 2.20 6.25
CA SER A 477 11.40 1.92 5.32
C SER A 477 11.33 0.46 4.86
N LYS A 478 12.40 0.01 4.20
CA LYS A 478 12.69 -1.40 3.91
C LYS A 478 14.12 -1.76 4.29
N LEU A 479 14.68 -1.01 5.25
CA LEU A 479 16.05 -1.21 5.73
C LEU A 479 16.23 -2.57 6.43
N GLY A 480 15.16 -3.22 6.86
CA GLY A 480 15.21 -4.59 7.39
C GLY A 480 15.84 -5.62 6.43
N LEU A 481 15.88 -5.34 5.11
CA LEU A 481 16.58 -6.18 4.14
C LEU A 481 18.11 -6.12 4.24
N HIS A 482 18.64 -5.10 4.92
CA HIS A 482 20.07 -4.85 5.05
C HIS A 482 20.57 -5.04 6.48
N PHE A 483 19.71 -4.76 7.47
CA PHE A 483 20.07 -4.80 8.88
C PHE A 483 20.41 -6.22 9.34
N ASN A 484 21.50 -6.35 10.11
CA ASN A 484 21.81 -7.54 10.89
C ASN A 484 21.27 -7.43 12.33
N ALA A 485 21.40 -8.51 13.11
CA ALA A 485 20.87 -8.58 14.48
C ALA A 485 21.46 -7.51 15.43
N ASP A 486 22.76 -7.21 15.31
CA ASP A 486 23.42 -6.21 16.16
C ASP A 486 22.93 -4.79 15.83
N GLU A 487 22.68 -4.51 14.55
CA GLU A 487 22.12 -3.22 14.09
C GLU A 487 20.67 -3.05 14.53
N VAL A 488 19.88 -4.13 14.52
CA VAL A 488 18.52 -4.13 15.10
C VAL A 488 18.57 -3.87 16.60
N ALA A 489 19.54 -4.46 17.32
CA ALA A 489 19.72 -4.21 18.75
C ALA A 489 20.08 -2.74 19.02
N LYS A 490 20.94 -2.13 18.20
CA LYS A 490 21.26 -0.69 18.27
C LYS A 490 20.03 0.18 18.06
N LEU A 491 19.22 -0.10 17.04
CA LEU A 491 17.96 0.63 16.81
C LEU A 491 16.98 0.45 17.97
N THR A 492 16.89 -0.75 18.53
CA THR A 492 16.04 -1.05 19.70
C THR A 492 16.45 -0.21 20.91
N ALA A 493 17.75 -0.15 21.20
CA ALA A 493 18.28 0.67 22.30
C ALA A 493 17.95 2.15 22.11
N HIS A 494 18.12 2.66 20.88
CA HIS A 494 17.80 4.06 20.58
C HIS A 494 16.29 4.36 20.68
N LEU A 495 15.43 3.45 20.21
CA LEU A 495 13.97 3.59 20.34
C LEU A 495 13.50 3.65 21.82
N ALA A 496 14.22 3.02 22.74
CA ALA A 496 13.90 3.06 24.16
C ALA A 496 14.09 4.46 24.80
N GLU A 497 14.77 5.38 24.12
CA GLU A 497 14.94 6.77 24.55
C GLU A 497 13.68 7.62 24.34
N TYR A 498 12.73 7.15 23.50
CA TYR A 498 11.50 7.88 23.19
C TYR A 498 10.33 7.47 24.10
N PRO A 499 9.45 8.41 24.48
CA PRO A 499 8.23 8.09 25.22
C PRO A 499 7.24 7.28 24.37
N ARG A 500 6.56 6.30 25.00
CA ARG A 500 5.57 5.42 24.36
C ARG A 500 4.14 5.98 24.34
#